data_AF-W9V1H4-F1
#
_entry.id   AF-W9V1H4-F1
#
_cell.length_a   1.000
_cell.length_b   1.000
_cell.length_c   1.000
_cell.angle_alpha   90.00
_cell.angle_beta   90.00
_cell.angle_gamma   90.00
#
_symmetry.space_group_name_H-M   'P 1'
#
loop_
_entity.id
_entity.type
_entity.pdbx_description
1 polymer ?
#
loop_
_entity_poly.entity_id
_entity_poly.type
_entity_poly.pdbx_seq_one_letter_code
_entity_poly.pdbx_strand_id
1 'polypeptide(L)'
;MDEALTDWAEDPQGIARAIGTEFHYLFHKAAQLAVQSIEREAETRGAAPRDYATTLLAAATRRLDGEIFLASFWMGDGAIAAYGPRGRVRLMGSPDGGEFAGQTRFLDRASISDQGFAKRIGIGRFADLDAVLLMTDGVSDPRFETDNGLSDPARWDALWDDLVPLLESPDPEQRIADWLGFFSPGHHDDRTIALLW
;
A
#
# COMPACT_ATOMS: atom_id res chain seq x y z
N MET A 1 16.81 -5.91 -13.59
CA MET A 1 16.36 -5.01 -12.51
C MET A 1 17.57 -4.44 -11.77
N ASP A 2 18.47 -5.26 -11.24
CA ASP A 2 19.65 -4.74 -10.51
C ASP A 2 20.57 -3.85 -11.37
N GLU A 3 20.87 -4.22 -12.63
CA GLU A 3 21.61 -3.35 -13.57
C GLU A 3 20.87 -2.02 -13.82
N ALA A 4 19.58 -2.09 -14.17
CA ALA A 4 18.76 -0.89 -14.39
C ALA A 4 18.64 0.01 -13.14
N LEU A 5 18.63 -0.57 -11.93
CA LEU A 5 18.66 0.20 -10.70
C LEU A 5 20.05 0.79 -10.45
N THR A 6 21.14 0.12 -10.82
CA THR A 6 22.50 0.65 -10.65
C THR A 6 22.69 1.95 -11.45
N ASP A 7 22.13 2.01 -12.66
CA ASP A 7 22.25 3.17 -13.55
C ASP A 7 21.28 4.31 -13.21
N TRP A 8 20.44 4.16 -12.17
CA TRP A 8 19.38 5.12 -11.82
C TRP A 8 19.87 6.57 -11.68
N ALA A 9 21.10 6.76 -11.17
CA ALA A 9 21.67 8.09 -10.99
C ALA A 9 22.00 8.80 -12.31
N GLU A 10 22.20 8.06 -13.41
CA GLU A 10 22.58 8.58 -14.72
C GLU A 10 21.37 9.10 -15.52
N ASP A 11 20.24 8.39 -15.45
CA ASP A 11 18.94 8.82 -16.01
C ASP A 11 17.76 8.41 -15.12
N PRO A 12 17.52 9.14 -14.02
CA PRO A 12 16.44 8.81 -13.08
C PRO A 12 15.07 8.75 -13.75
N GLN A 13 14.80 9.62 -14.75
CA GLN A 13 13.49 9.72 -15.36
C GLN A 13 13.26 8.60 -16.39
N GLY A 14 14.23 8.32 -17.25
CA GLY A 14 14.14 7.24 -18.23
C GLY A 14 14.07 5.87 -17.55
N ILE A 15 14.87 5.66 -16.51
CA ILE A 15 14.89 4.41 -15.75
C ILE A 15 13.61 4.24 -14.93
N ALA A 16 13.13 5.30 -14.24
CA ALA A 16 11.83 5.26 -13.56
C ALA A 16 10.70 4.90 -14.53
N ARG A 17 10.72 5.43 -15.75
CA ARG A 17 9.70 5.12 -16.78
C ARG A 17 9.80 3.68 -17.28
N ALA A 18 10.99 3.18 -17.54
CA ALA A 18 11.20 1.81 -18.00
C ALA A 18 10.75 0.81 -16.92
N ILE A 19 11.25 0.98 -15.69
CA ILE A 19 10.87 0.15 -14.54
C ILE A 19 9.37 0.31 -14.23
N GLY A 20 8.83 1.52 -14.37
CA GLY A 20 7.39 1.81 -14.31
C GLY A 20 6.55 1.00 -15.26
N THR A 21 7.00 0.84 -16.50
CA THR A 21 6.31 0.05 -17.51
C THR A 21 6.31 -1.44 -17.13
N GLU A 22 7.44 -1.96 -16.63
CA GLU A 22 7.52 -3.35 -16.18
C GLU A 22 6.64 -3.63 -14.97
N PHE A 23 6.70 -2.79 -13.93
CA PHE A 23 5.83 -2.95 -12.76
C PHE A 23 4.36 -2.72 -13.09
N HIS A 24 4.04 -1.87 -14.07
CA HIS A 24 2.69 -1.79 -14.61
C HIS A 24 2.20 -3.14 -15.10
N TYR A 25 2.98 -3.81 -15.96
CA TYR A 25 2.62 -5.13 -16.46
C TYR A 25 2.53 -6.17 -15.33
N LEU A 26 3.49 -6.18 -14.40
CA LEU A 26 3.54 -7.15 -13.30
C LEU A 26 2.34 -7.00 -12.36
N PHE A 27 2.02 -5.78 -11.91
CA PHE A 27 0.88 -5.54 -11.04
C PHE A 27 -0.45 -5.77 -11.76
N HIS A 28 -0.56 -5.42 -13.05
CA HIS A 28 -1.74 -5.74 -13.85
C HIS A 28 -1.97 -7.24 -13.93
N LYS A 29 -0.93 -8.02 -14.23
CA LYS A 29 -0.99 -9.47 -14.26
C LYS A 29 -1.33 -10.06 -12.89
N ALA A 30 -0.76 -9.55 -11.82
CA ALA A 30 -1.08 -9.99 -10.45
C ALA A 30 -2.56 -9.74 -10.10
N ALA A 31 -3.06 -8.53 -10.40
CA ALA A 31 -4.47 -8.18 -10.22
C ALA A 31 -5.40 -9.09 -11.05
N GLN A 32 -5.05 -9.35 -12.30
CA GLN A 32 -5.78 -10.28 -13.18
C GLN A 32 -5.87 -11.69 -12.59
N LEU A 33 -4.75 -12.23 -12.09
CA LEU A 33 -4.72 -13.56 -11.48
C LEU A 33 -5.57 -13.62 -10.21
N ALA A 34 -5.54 -12.56 -9.39
CA ALA A 34 -6.36 -12.46 -8.20
C ALA A 34 -7.86 -12.44 -8.54
N VAL A 35 -8.30 -11.58 -9.48
CA VAL A 35 -9.72 -11.53 -9.90
C VAL A 35 -10.18 -12.85 -10.51
N GLN A 36 -9.37 -13.48 -11.36
CA GLN A 36 -9.71 -14.80 -11.91
C GLN A 36 -9.86 -15.86 -10.82
N SER A 37 -9.07 -15.77 -9.75
CA SER A 37 -9.16 -16.70 -8.62
C SER A 37 -10.43 -16.47 -7.80
N ILE A 38 -10.80 -15.21 -7.56
CA ILE A 38 -12.06 -14.81 -6.91
C ILE A 38 -13.26 -15.34 -7.70
N GLU A 39 -13.29 -15.10 -9.02
CA GLU A 39 -14.39 -15.52 -9.89
C GLU A 39 -14.53 -17.05 -9.93
N ARG A 40 -13.41 -17.77 -9.98
CA ARG A 40 -13.40 -19.23 -9.97
C ARG A 40 -13.92 -19.80 -8.65
N GLU A 41 -13.52 -19.22 -7.52
CA GLU A 41 -14.03 -19.66 -6.20
C GLU A 41 -15.53 -19.38 -6.08
N ALA A 42 -15.99 -18.20 -6.49
CA ALA A 42 -17.41 -17.85 -6.47
C ALA A 42 -18.25 -18.81 -7.33
N GLU A 43 -17.78 -19.13 -8.54
CA GLU A 43 -18.42 -20.14 -9.40
C GLU A 43 -18.46 -21.52 -8.73
N THR A 44 -17.34 -21.96 -8.14
CA THR A 44 -17.24 -23.25 -7.42
C THR A 44 -18.22 -23.34 -6.26
N ARG A 45 -18.52 -22.20 -5.61
CA ARG A 45 -19.43 -22.11 -4.46
C ARG A 45 -20.86 -21.77 -4.84
N GLY A 46 -21.15 -21.50 -6.11
CA GLY A 46 -22.47 -21.05 -6.56
C GLY A 46 -22.88 -19.68 -5.98
N ALA A 47 -21.90 -18.81 -5.73
CA ALA A 47 -22.06 -17.48 -5.16
C ALA A 47 -21.73 -16.39 -6.18
N ALA A 48 -22.04 -15.12 -5.88
CA ALA A 48 -21.64 -14.01 -6.73
C ALA A 48 -20.18 -13.62 -6.44
N PRO A 49 -19.35 -13.27 -7.45
CA PRO A 49 -17.98 -12.79 -7.22
C PRO A 49 -17.90 -11.60 -6.26
N ARG A 50 -18.95 -10.76 -6.23
CA ARG A 50 -19.06 -9.62 -5.32
C ARG A 50 -19.12 -10.03 -3.84
N ASP A 51 -19.57 -11.24 -3.53
CA ASP A 51 -19.61 -11.76 -2.16
C ASP A 51 -18.19 -12.04 -1.63
N TYR A 52 -17.18 -12.04 -2.51
CA TYR A 52 -15.76 -12.19 -2.24
C TYR A 52 -14.97 -10.90 -2.54
N ALA A 53 -15.67 -9.75 -2.54
CA ALA A 53 -15.04 -8.46 -2.78
C ALA A 53 -13.88 -8.23 -1.78
N THR A 54 -12.74 -7.77 -2.30
CA THR A 54 -11.55 -7.50 -1.51
C THR A 54 -10.82 -6.28 -2.05
N THR A 55 -10.12 -5.57 -1.18
CA THR A 55 -9.08 -4.60 -1.56
C THR A 55 -7.77 -5.33 -1.85
N LEU A 56 -6.79 -4.64 -2.43
CA LEU A 56 -5.44 -5.18 -2.62
C LEU A 56 -4.41 -4.06 -2.54
N LEU A 57 -3.58 -4.12 -1.50
CA LEU A 57 -2.37 -3.32 -1.35
C LEU A 57 -1.17 -4.24 -1.55
N ALA A 58 -0.24 -3.87 -2.41
CA ALA A 58 0.98 -4.62 -2.66
C ALA A 58 2.18 -3.70 -2.77
N ALA A 59 3.35 -4.18 -2.34
CA ALA A 59 4.62 -3.51 -2.50
C ALA A 59 5.72 -4.49 -2.88
N ALA A 60 6.62 -4.04 -3.76
CA ALA A 60 7.85 -4.71 -4.10
C ALA A 60 9.00 -3.77 -3.75
N THR A 61 9.91 -4.23 -2.89
CA THR A 61 11.06 -3.44 -2.44
C THR A 61 12.37 -4.10 -2.80
N ARG A 62 13.39 -3.27 -3.04
CA ARG A 62 14.76 -3.74 -3.28
C ARG A 62 15.73 -2.72 -2.71
N ARG A 63 16.61 -3.14 -1.80
CA ARG A 63 17.69 -2.30 -1.26
C ARG A 63 18.92 -2.39 -2.17
N LEU A 64 19.37 -1.25 -2.71
CA LEU A 64 20.61 -1.10 -3.49
C LEU A 64 21.36 0.13 -3.00
N ASP A 65 22.67 0.01 -2.75
CA ASP A 65 23.57 1.12 -2.38
C ASP A 65 23.07 2.00 -1.21
N GLY A 66 22.42 1.37 -0.23
CA GLY A 66 21.85 2.06 0.94
C GLY A 66 20.47 2.69 0.69
N GLU A 67 20.02 2.74 -0.56
CA GLU A 67 18.70 3.24 -0.95
C GLU A 67 17.69 2.11 -1.11
N ILE A 68 16.41 2.44 -0.98
CA ILE A 68 15.29 1.52 -1.21
C ILE A 68 14.57 1.94 -2.48
N PHE A 69 14.59 1.06 -3.47
CA PHE A 69 13.60 1.06 -4.53
C PHE A 69 12.28 0.50 -4.00
N LEU A 70 11.17 1.16 -4.30
CA LEU A 70 9.83 0.76 -3.93
C LEU A 70 8.90 0.94 -5.13
N ALA A 71 8.23 -0.14 -5.51
CA ALA A 71 7.07 -0.13 -6.39
C ALA A 71 5.85 -0.63 -5.61
N SER A 72 4.69 -0.02 -5.81
CA SER A 72 3.46 -0.36 -5.10
C SER A 72 2.29 -0.49 -6.05
N PHE A 73 1.26 -1.21 -5.62
CA PHE A 73 -0.06 -1.26 -6.22
C PHE A 73 -1.13 -1.03 -5.16
N TRP A 74 -2.05 -0.12 -5.43
CA TRP A 74 -3.06 0.34 -4.49
C TRP A 74 -4.47 0.24 -5.10
N MET A 75 -5.27 -0.69 -4.58
CA MET A 75 -6.68 -0.88 -4.92
C MET A 75 -7.49 -0.93 -3.63
N GLY A 76 -8.36 0.05 -3.41
CA GLY A 76 -9.16 0.17 -2.19
C GLY A 76 -8.82 1.40 -1.34
N ASP A 77 -9.19 1.33 -0.07
CA ASP A 77 -9.28 2.41 0.93
C ASP A 77 -8.31 2.29 2.10
N GLY A 78 -7.49 1.24 2.17
CA GLY A 78 -6.32 1.20 3.03
C GLY A 78 -5.23 2.19 2.58
N ALA A 79 -4.04 2.15 3.20
CA ALA A 79 -2.95 3.08 2.93
C ALA A 79 -1.61 2.40 2.64
N ILE A 80 -0.82 2.97 1.70
CA ILE A 80 0.59 2.64 1.46
C ILE A 80 1.46 3.90 1.57
N ALA A 81 2.48 3.88 2.40
CA ALA A 81 3.40 5.00 2.54
C ALA A 81 4.87 4.57 2.62
N ALA A 82 5.72 5.36 1.97
CA ALA A 82 7.14 5.44 2.26
C ALA A 82 7.34 6.56 3.30
N TYR A 83 7.63 6.18 4.53
CA TYR A 83 7.81 7.07 5.67
C TYR A 83 9.30 7.30 5.93
N GLY A 84 9.66 8.56 6.18
CA GLY A 84 11.00 8.93 6.64
C GLY A 84 11.70 10.02 5.82
N PRO A 85 12.54 10.83 6.49
CA PRO A 85 12.66 10.96 7.95
C PRO A 85 11.41 11.59 8.59
N ARG A 86 11.32 11.68 9.93
CA ARG A 86 10.22 12.36 10.66
C ARG A 86 9.78 13.68 9.98
N GLY A 87 8.48 13.88 9.86
CA GLY A 87 7.88 15.01 9.15
C GLY A 87 7.87 14.85 7.63
N ARG A 88 8.29 13.70 7.10
CA ARG A 88 8.26 13.38 5.68
C ARG A 88 7.56 12.04 5.44
N VAL A 89 6.52 12.11 4.62
CA VAL A 89 5.78 10.96 4.13
C VAL A 89 5.57 11.07 2.63
N ARG A 90 5.64 9.94 1.93
CA ARG A 90 5.39 9.83 0.49
C ARG A 90 4.32 8.76 0.31
N LEU A 91 3.10 9.17 0.00
CA LEU A 91 2.02 8.24 -0.32
C LEU A 91 2.35 7.50 -1.62
N MET A 92 2.26 6.19 -1.59
CA MET A 92 2.69 5.32 -2.70
C MET A 92 1.49 4.85 -3.54
N GLY A 93 0.65 5.81 -3.91
CA GLY A 93 -0.58 5.64 -4.66
C GLY A 93 -1.55 6.78 -4.36
N SER A 94 -2.65 6.83 -5.09
CA SER A 94 -3.78 7.70 -4.74
C SER A 94 -4.88 6.83 -4.11
N PRO A 95 -5.37 7.15 -2.91
CA PRO A 95 -6.55 6.49 -2.35
C PRO A 95 -7.69 6.57 -3.37
N ASP A 96 -8.44 5.48 -3.55
CA ASP A 96 -9.67 5.52 -4.34
C ASP A 96 -10.79 6.20 -3.54
N GLY A 97 -10.70 7.51 -3.37
CA GLY A 97 -11.88 8.32 -3.11
C GLY A 97 -12.71 8.31 -4.39
N GLY A 98 -13.78 7.51 -4.46
CA GLY A 98 -14.74 7.58 -5.57
C GLY A 98 -15.28 9.00 -5.80
N GLU A 99 -16.04 9.22 -6.88
CA GLU A 99 -16.75 10.50 -7.14
C GLU A 99 -17.70 10.92 -6.00
N PHE A 100 -17.96 9.99 -5.07
CA PHE A 100 -18.64 10.22 -3.80
C PHE A 100 -17.70 9.78 -2.68
N ALA A 101 -17.46 10.65 -1.70
CA ALA A 101 -16.73 10.31 -0.48
C ALA A 101 -17.34 9.06 0.16
N GLY A 102 -16.52 8.05 0.46
CA GLY A 102 -16.93 6.84 1.18
C GLY A 102 -17.32 5.62 0.33
N GLN A 103 -17.02 5.59 -0.97
CA GLN A 103 -17.18 4.36 -1.77
C GLN A 103 -15.84 3.62 -1.95
N THR A 104 -15.67 2.50 -1.24
CA THR A 104 -14.57 1.56 -1.46
C THR A 104 -14.64 0.99 -2.87
N ARG A 105 -13.53 1.08 -3.61
CA ARG A 105 -13.37 0.37 -4.87
C ARG A 105 -12.68 -0.96 -4.61
N PHE A 106 -13.36 -2.04 -4.95
CA PHE A 106 -12.85 -3.38 -4.80
C PHE A 106 -12.10 -3.86 -6.03
N LEU A 107 -11.24 -4.86 -5.83
CA LEU A 107 -10.54 -5.55 -6.89
C LEU A 107 -11.53 -6.41 -7.71
N ASP A 108 -11.83 -6.00 -8.92
CA ASP A 108 -12.73 -6.72 -9.83
C ASP A 108 -12.30 -6.56 -11.30
N ARG A 109 -13.06 -7.17 -12.22
CA ARG A 109 -12.74 -7.09 -13.65
C ARG A 109 -12.84 -5.66 -14.21
N ALA A 110 -13.71 -4.82 -13.66
CA ALA A 110 -13.83 -3.43 -14.10
C ALA A 110 -12.58 -2.63 -13.70
N SER A 111 -12.08 -2.83 -12.48
CA SER A 111 -10.91 -2.11 -11.95
C SER A 111 -9.61 -2.45 -12.68
N ILE A 112 -9.47 -3.67 -13.20
CA ILE A 112 -8.35 -4.09 -14.06
C ILE A 112 -8.41 -3.43 -15.44
N SER A 113 -9.63 -3.21 -15.98
CA SER A 113 -9.84 -2.62 -17.30
C SER A 113 -9.88 -1.09 -17.30
N ASP A 114 -9.79 -0.48 -16.12
CA ASP A 114 -9.85 0.96 -15.93
C ASP A 114 -8.65 1.65 -16.59
N GLN A 115 -8.90 2.71 -17.39
CA GLN A 115 -7.84 3.47 -18.05
C GLN A 115 -6.89 4.16 -17.06
N GLY A 116 -7.34 4.38 -15.83
CA GLY A 116 -6.60 4.89 -14.70
C GLY A 116 -5.82 3.84 -13.90
N PHE A 117 -5.74 2.57 -14.33
CA PHE A 117 -4.97 1.54 -13.61
C PHE A 117 -3.54 1.98 -13.29
N ALA A 118 -2.88 2.71 -14.20
CA ALA A 118 -1.53 3.22 -13.97
C ALA A 118 -1.41 4.16 -12.76
N LYS A 119 -2.48 4.88 -12.38
CA LYS A 119 -2.51 5.78 -11.21
C LYS A 119 -2.46 5.03 -9.88
N ARG A 120 -2.76 3.73 -9.92
CA ARG A 120 -2.72 2.81 -8.78
C ARG A 120 -1.31 2.36 -8.43
N ILE A 121 -0.34 2.71 -9.28
CA ILE A 121 1.03 2.25 -9.18
C ILE A 121 1.91 3.41 -8.75
N GLY A 122 2.55 3.27 -7.60
CA GLY A 122 3.59 4.17 -7.13
C GLY A 122 4.96 3.58 -7.43
N ILE A 123 5.90 4.40 -7.90
CA ILE A 123 7.32 4.02 -7.98
C ILE A 123 8.17 5.13 -7.40
N GLY A 124 9.15 4.75 -6.59
CA GLY A 124 10.16 5.66 -6.07
C GLY A 124 11.44 4.95 -5.68
N ARG A 125 12.48 5.75 -5.51
CA ARG A 125 13.76 5.36 -4.95
C ARG A 125 14.12 6.35 -3.86
N PHE A 126 14.51 5.83 -2.71
CA PHE A 126 14.54 6.62 -1.48
C PHE A 126 15.78 6.29 -0.65
N ALA A 127 16.56 7.31 -0.30
CA ALA A 127 17.78 7.18 0.49
C ALA A 127 17.54 7.28 2.02
N ASP A 128 16.34 7.70 2.42
CA ASP A 128 16.07 8.23 3.76
C ASP A 128 14.77 7.66 4.37
N LEU A 129 14.36 6.46 3.96
CA LEU A 129 13.20 5.82 4.57
C LEU A 129 13.54 5.23 5.93
N ASP A 130 12.68 5.53 6.89
CA ASP A 130 12.61 4.83 8.17
C ASP A 130 11.73 3.59 8.05
N ALA A 131 10.67 3.65 7.22
CA ALA A 131 9.83 2.49 6.96
C ALA A 131 9.02 2.57 5.65
N VAL A 132 8.59 1.40 5.17
CA VAL A 132 7.47 1.25 4.23
C VAL A 132 6.30 0.61 4.98
N LEU A 133 5.14 1.26 4.94
CA LEU A 133 3.93 0.84 5.65
C LEU A 133 2.81 0.55 4.66
N LEU A 134 2.15 -0.59 4.82
CA LEU A 134 0.88 -0.93 4.18
C LEU A 134 -0.13 -1.24 5.28
N MET A 135 -1.34 -0.71 5.22
CA MET A 135 -2.36 -0.96 6.24
C MET A 135 -3.77 -0.94 5.66
N THR A 136 -4.69 -1.70 6.25
CA THR A 136 -6.12 -1.63 5.91
C THR A 136 -6.76 -0.35 6.46
N ASP A 137 -7.93 0.00 5.94
CA ASP A 137 -8.83 1.05 6.44
C ASP A 137 -9.16 0.90 7.93
N GLY A 138 -9.27 -0.33 8.44
CA GLY A 138 -9.38 -0.59 9.88
C GLY A 138 -8.26 0.02 10.73
N VAL A 139 -7.07 0.27 10.16
CA VAL A 139 -5.96 1.00 10.80
C VAL A 139 -5.90 2.45 10.32
N SER A 140 -6.01 2.72 9.02
CA SER A 140 -5.83 4.07 8.49
C SER A 140 -6.97 5.01 8.89
N ASP A 141 -8.23 4.56 8.92
CA ASP A 141 -9.36 5.43 9.25
C ASP A 141 -9.28 5.99 10.67
N PRO A 142 -9.02 5.19 11.73
CA PRO A 142 -8.83 5.72 13.09
C PRO A 142 -7.66 6.70 13.24
N ARG A 143 -6.65 6.59 12.38
CA ARG A 143 -5.38 7.35 12.51
C ARG A 143 -5.37 8.61 11.67
N PHE A 144 -6.01 8.56 10.50
CA PHE A 144 -5.95 9.61 9.49
C PHE A 144 -7.31 10.26 9.22
N GLU A 145 -8.43 9.58 9.50
CA GLU A 145 -9.82 10.03 9.34
C GLU A 145 -10.26 10.33 7.90
N THR A 146 -9.40 10.94 7.08
CA THR A 146 -9.69 11.40 5.72
C THR A 146 -8.43 11.35 4.85
N ASP A 147 -8.59 11.47 3.53
CA ASP A 147 -7.48 11.63 2.58
C ASP A 147 -6.56 12.83 2.94
N ASN A 148 -7.13 13.90 3.51
CA ASN A 148 -6.35 15.04 4.00
C ASN A 148 -5.45 14.64 5.17
N GLY A 149 -5.91 13.75 6.05
CA GLY A 149 -5.09 13.23 7.14
C GLY A 149 -3.99 12.29 6.65
N LEU A 150 -4.23 11.50 5.58
CA LEU A 150 -3.17 10.71 4.94
C LEU A 150 -2.05 11.60 4.37
N SER A 151 -2.37 12.85 4.03
CA SER A 151 -1.41 13.84 3.55
C SER A 151 -0.74 14.63 4.68
N ASP A 152 -1.13 14.43 5.94
CA ASP A 152 -0.60 15.15 7.11
C ASP A 152 0.59 14.39 7.75
N PRO A 153 1.83 14.89 7.62
CA PRO A 153 3.00 14.23 8.19
C PRO A 153 2.94 14.09 9.71
N ALA A 154 2.24 14.98 10.43
CA ALA A 154 2.15 14.91 11.89
C ALA A 154 1.38 13.67 12.37
N ARG A 155 0.39 13.21 11.57
CA ARG A 155 -0.35 11.98 11.88
C ARG A 155 0.49 10.74 11.63
N TRP A 156 1.32 10.75 10.60
CA TRP A 156 2.30 9.68 10.35
C TRP A 156 3.36 9.63 11.43
N ASP A 157 3.86 10.77 11.88
CA ASP A 157 4.77 10.85 13.01
C ASP A 157 4.16 10.28 14.29
N ALA A 158 2.88 10.58 14.57
CA ALA A 158 2.18 10.02 15.73
C ALA A 158 1.99 8.50 15.61
N LEU A 159 1.64 7.99 14.43
CA LEU A 159 1.60 6.54 14.18
C LEU A 159 2.99 5.91 14.38
N TRP A 160 4.04 6.56 13.89
CA TRP A 160 5.41 6.07 14.03
C TRP A 160 5.87 6.06 15.50
N ASP A 161 5.54 7.10 16.27
CA ASP A 161 5.83 7.19 17.70
C ASP A 161 5.17 6.05 18.50
N ASP A 162 3.98 5.60 18.11
CA ASP A 162 3.32 4.43 18.67
C ASP A 162 4.05 3.12 18.30
N LEU A 163 4.56 3.02 17.08
CA LEU A 163 5.15 1.78 16.53
C LEU A 163 6.60 1.58 16.99
N VAL A 164 7.43 2.62 17.06
CA VAL A 164 8.87 2.51 17.37
C VAL A 164 9.16 1.67 18.63
N PRO A 165 8.51 1.90 19.78
CA PRO A 165 8.77 1.09 20.98
C PRO A 165 8.39 -0.39 20.81
N LEU A 166 7.43 -0.69 19.92
CA LEU A 166 7.03 -2.07 19.61
C LEU A 166 8.06 -2.74 18.70
N LEU A 167 8.57 -2.01 17.71
CA LEU A 167 9.61 -2.47 16.78
C LEU A 167 10.94 -2.77 17.48
N GLU A 168 11.26 -2.02 18.53
CA GLU A 168 12.47 -2.22 19.36
C GLU A 168 12.33 -3.32 20.42
N SER A 169 11.13 -3.90 20.56
CA SER A 169 10.89 -4.98 21.53
C SER A 169 11.53 -6.30 21.10
N PRO A 170 11.74 -7.27 22.02
CA PRO A 170 12.26 -8.59 21.66
C PRO A 170 11.38 -9.39 20.69
N ASP A 171 10.06 -9.16 20.72
CA ASP A 171 9.06 -9.91 19.95
C ASP A 171 8.15 -8.95 19.15
N PRO A 172 8.69 -8.18 18.18
CA PRO A 172 7.98 -7.07 17.56
C PRO A 172 6.70 -7.50 16.84
N GLU A 173 6.71 -8.67 16.19
CA GLU A 173 5.54 -9.23 15.49
C GLU A 173 4.34 -9.39 16.43
N GLN A 174 4.54 -9.99 17.62
CA GLN A 174 3.48 -10.16 18.59
C GLN A 174 3.05 -8.83 19.20
N ARG A 175 4.00 -7.93 19.47
CA ARG A 175 3.69 -6.60 20.04
C ARG A 175 2.88 -5.73 19.10
N ILE A 176 3.15 -5.79 17.80
CA ILE A 176 2.35 -5.13 16.78
C ILE A 176 0.96 -5.79 16.68
N ALA A 177 0.89 -7.12 16.67
CA ALA A 177 -0.38 -7.84 16.62
C ALA A 177 -1.29 -7.48 17.82
N ASP A 178 -0.73 -7.38 19.02
CA ASP A 178 -1.45 -6.93 20.22
C ASP A 178 -1.88 -5.46 20.09
N TRP A 179 -1.00 -4.60 19.58
CA TRP A 179 -1.28 -3.17 19.39
C TRP A 179 -2.41 -2.92 18.39
N LEU A 180 -2.55 -3.77 17.36
CA LEU A 180 -3.68 -3.70 16.43
C LEU A 180 -5.03 -3.83 17.15
N GLY A 181 -5.09 -4.30 18.40
CA GLY A 181 -6.29 -4.28 19.25
C GLY A 181 -6.69 -2.92 19.85
N PHE A 182 -6.06 -1.81 19.47
CA PHE A 182 -6.31 -0.48 20.08
C PHE A 182 -7.79 -0.05 20.03
N PHE A 183 -8.30 0.57 21.08
CA PHE A 183 -9.70 1.04 21.06
C PHE A 183 -9.83 2.31 20.21
N SER A 184 -10.80 2.32 19.28
CA SER A 184 -11.19 3.51 18.55
C SER A 184 -12.72 3.58 18.45
N PRO A 185 -13.38 4.57 19.09
CA PRO A 185 -14.83 4.70 19.04
C PRO A 185 -15.35 4.79 17.60
N GLY A 186 -16.35 3.96 17.26
CA GLY A 186 -16.97 3.97 15.94
C GLY A 186 -16.22 3.22 14.84
N HIS A 187 -15.03 2.67 15.12
CA HIS A 187 -14.28 1.83 14.18
C HIS A 187 -14.26 0.38 14.65
N HIS A 188 -14.79 -0.51 13.82
CA HIS A 188 -14.98 -1.93 14.13
C HIS A 188 -14.38 -2.86 13.07
N ASP A 189 -13.69 -2.31 12.08
CA ASP A 189 -13.14 -3.10 10.98
C ASP A 189 -11.91 -3.90 11.39
N ASP A 190 -11.65 -4.97 10.65
CA ASP A 190 -10.48 -5.81 10.82
C ASP A 190 -9.20 -5.03 10.48
N ARG A 191 -8.14 -5.29 11.25
CA ARG A 191 -6.92 -4.49 11.22
C ARG A 191 -5.74 -5.32 10.79
N THR A 192 -5.14 -4.92 9.68
CA THR A 192 -3.91 -5.52 9.19
C THR A 192 -2.90 -4.42 8.88
N ILE A 193 -1.66 -4.65 9.26
CA ILE A 193 -0.52 -3.81 8.90
C ILE A 193 0.64 -4.69 8.42
N ALA A 194 1.35 -4.23 7.39
CA ALA A 194 2.63 -4.78 6.97
C ALA A 194 3.69 -3.66 7.01
N LEU A 195 4.84 -3.98 7.58
CA LEU A 195 5.91 -3.04 7.87
C LEU A 195 7.23 -3.58 7.32
N LEU A 196 8.00 -2.72 6.67
CA LEU A 196 9.42 -2.92 6.38
C LEU A 196 10.18 -1.75 6.98
N TRP A 197 11.04 -2.00 7.97
CA TRP A 197 11.81 -0.99 8.70
C TRP A 197 13.28 -1.43 8.84
#